data_AF-A0A353FK16-F1
#
_entry.id   AF-A0A353FK16-F1
#
_cell.length_a   1.000
_cell.length_b   1.000
_cell.length_c   1.000
_cell.angle_alpha   90.00
_cell.angle_beta   90.00
_cell.angle_gamma   90.00
#
_symmetry.space_group_name_H-M   'P 1'
#
loop_
_entity.id
_entity.type
_entity.pdbx_description
1 polymer ?
#
loop_
_entity_poly.entity_id
_entity_poly.type
_entity_poly.pdbx_seq_one_letter_code
_entity_poly.pdbx_strand_id
1 'polypeptide(L)'
;MARIQRKVPAASRRQSSSPQVEGAVRTRRKVPLKHLVRFTRMLATLTEAGLPILRNLRVLADQWPPGKFQDAVTDTADLVEEGQPLSDALAQNPDVFDDLYVNMARAGEAGGVLD
;
A
#
# COMPACT_ATOMS: atom_id res chain seq x y z
N MET A 1 75.33 2.77 -2.17
CA MET A 1 74.23 1.92 -1.66
C MET A 1 74.18 2.01 -0.14
N ALA A 2 73.23 2.75 0.43
CA ALA A 2 72.83 2.66 1.83
C ALA A 2 71.45 3.33 1.98
N ARG A 3 70.41 2.51 2.16
CA ARG A 3 69.03 2.91 2.49
C ARG A 3 68.97 3.27 3.98
N ILE A 4 68.60 4.49 4.35
CA ILE A 4 68.02 4.79 5.66
C ILE A 4 66.92 5.85 5.49
N GLN A 5 65.67 5.39 5.56
CA GLN A 5 64.46 6.22 5.56
C GLN A 5 64.33 6.91 6.92
N ARG A 6 64.14 8.24 6.93
CA ARG A 6 63.74 8.97 8.13
C ARG A 6 62.24 9.29 8.07
N LYS A 7 61.51 8.63 8.97
CA LYS A 7 60.47 9.15 9.87
C LYS A 7 59.43 10.11 9.26
N VAL A 8 58.26 9.55 8.93
CA VAL A 8 56.98 10.28 8.81
C VAL A 8 56.29 10.20 10.17
N PRO A 9 55.79 11.33 10.74
CA PRO A 9 54.39 11.30 11.18
C PRO A 9 53.71 12.69 11.13
N ALA A 10 52.53 12.75 10.53
CA ALA A 10 51.43 13.61 10.97
C ALA A 10 50.20 13.25 10.13
N ALA A 11 49.48 12.22 10.58
CA ALA A 11 48.21 11.84 9.99
C ALA A 11 47.24 13.03 10.11
N SER A 12 46.86 13.54 8.94
CA SER A 12 45.85 14.56 8.70
C SER A 12 44.54 14.20 9.42
N ARG A 13 44.07 15.14 10.24
CA ARG A 13 42.78 15.14 10.93
C ARG A 13 41.67 15.15 9.86
N ARG A 14 41.21 13.98 9.43
CA ARG A 14 40.02 13.84 8.58
C ARG A 14 38.79 14.22 9.41
N GLN A 15 38.34 15.46 9.26
CA GLN A 15 36.96 15.84 9.53
C GLN A 15 36.07 15.04 8.58
N SER A 16 35.36 14.04 9.12
CA SER A 16 34.25 13.40 8.44
C SER A 16 33.02 14.29 8.59
N SER A 17 32.83 15.21 7.64
CA SER A 17 31.56 15.88 7.44
C SER A 17 30.55 14.83 6.96
N SER A 18 29.56 14.54 7.79
CA SER A 18 28.41 13.68 7.47
C SER A 18 27.69 14.22 6.22
N PRO A 19 27.34 13.38 5.23
CA PRO A 19 26.48 13.82 4.14
C PRO A 19 25.06 14.03 4.67
N GLN A 20 24.59 15.28 4.64
CA GLN A 20 23.21 15.64 4.94
C GLN A 20 22.33 15.04 3.84
N VAL A 21 21.50 14.07 4.19
CA VAL A 21 20.46 13.53 3.30
C VAL A 21 19.31 14.53 3.30
N GLU A 22 19.30 15.42 2.30
CA GLU A 22 18.15 16.28 2.02
C GLU A 22 16.97 15.40 1.60
N GLY A 23 16.06 15.16 2.55
CA GLY A 23 14.83 14.42 2.34
C GLY A 23 13.88 15.20 1.43
N ALA A 24 13.92 14.92 0.13
CA ALA A 24 12.88 15.35 -0.78
C ALA A 24 11.55 14.72 -0.35
N VAL A 25 10.68 15.55 0.24
CA VAL A 25 9.29 15.17 0.55
C VAL A 25 8.58 14.90 -0.77
N ARG A 26 8.60 13.63 -1.20
CA ARG A 26 7.80 13.16 -2.33
C ARG A 26 6.33 13.30 -1.91
N THR A 27 5.65 14.31 -2.42
CA THR A 27 4.19 14.45 -2.26
C THR A 27 3.54 13.15 -2.71
N ARG A 28 3.00 12.38 -1.76
CA ARG A 28 2.38 11.07 -1.99
C ARG A 28 1.26 11.27 -3.02
N ARG A 29 1.43 10.75 -4.24
CA ARG A 29 0.39 10.82 -5.27
C ARG A 29 -0.89 10.16 -4.74
N LYS A 30 -1.98 10.92 -4.65
CA LYS A 30 -3.28 10.40 -4.26
C LYS A 30 -3.81 9.45 -5.32
N VAL A 31 -4.49 8.39 -4.89
CA VAL A 31 -5.19 7.48 -5.80
C VAL A 31 -6.29 8.26 -6.56
N PRO A 32 -6.41 8.10 -7.88
CA PRO A 32 -7.50 8.73 -8.62
C PRO A 32 -8.87 8.16 -8.20
N LEU A 33 -9.84 9.04 -7.90
CA LEU A 33 -11.21 8.65 -7.54
C LEU A 33 -11.84 7.66 -8.53
N LYS A 34 -11.53 7.81 -9.83
CA LYS A 34 -12.00 6.91 -10.89
C LYS A 34 -11.66 5.43 -10.65
N HIS A 35 -10.56 5.12 -9.96
CA HIS A 35 -10.20 3.74 -9.64
C HIS A 35 -11.16 3.17 -8.62
N LEU A 36 -11.42 3.90 -7.54
CA LEU A 36 -12.37 3.51 -6.49
C LEU A 36 -13.80 3.33 -7.06
N VAL A 37 -14.24 4.24 -7.93
CA VAL A 37 -15.56 4.13 -8.58
C VAL A 37 -15.69 2.88 -9.44
N ARG A 38 -14.69 2.59 -10.29
CA ARG A 38 -14.72 1.40 -11.15
C ARG A 38 -14.56 0.12 -10.33
N PHE A 39 -13.70 0.11 -9.32
CA PHE A 39 -13.57 -1.01 -8.38
C PHE A 39 -14.90 -1.33 -7.71
N THR A 40 -15.55 -0.33 -7.10
CA THR A 40 -16.80 -0.53 -6.35
C THR A 40 -17.92 -1.04 -7.24
N ARG A 41 -18.08 -0.50 -8.45
CA ARG A 41 -19.08 -0.99 -9.41
C ARG A 41 -18.83 -2.44 -9.82
N MET A 42 -17.58 -2.79 -10.08
CA MET A 42 -17.25 -4.16 -10.49
C MET A 42 -17.36 -5.14 -9.34
N LEU A 43 -17.01 -4.72 -8.11
CA LEU A 43 -17.21 -5.51 -6.91
C LEU A 43 -18.69 -5.83 -6.71
N ALA A 44 -19.57 -4.83 -6.84
CA ALA A 44 -21.02 -5.02 -6.80
C ALA A 44 -21.47 -6.03 -7.87
N THR A 45 -21.10 -5.84 -9.14
CA THR A 45 -21.47 -6.78 -10.23
C THR A 45 -21.01 -8.21 -9.97
N LEU A 46 -19.80 -8.42 -9.46
CA LEU A 46 -19.31 -9.77 -9.18
C LEU A 46 -19.99 -10.39 -7.95
N THR A 47 -20.36 -9.57 -6.97
CA THR A 47 -21.05 -10.03 -5.76
C THR A 47 -22.51 -10.35 -6.06
N GLU A 48 -23.21 -9.51 -6.83
CA GLU A 48 -24.54 -9.79 -7.41
C GLU A 48 -24.56 -11.09 -8.24
N ALA A 49 -23.44 -11.43 -8.90
CA ALA A 49 -23.29 -12.68 -9.65
C ALA A 49 -23.03 -13.91 -8.73
N GLY A 50 -23.00 -13.72 -7.42
CA GLY A 50 -22.83 -14.79 -6.42
C GLY A 50 -21.39 -15.31 -6.30
N LEU A 51 -20.39 -14.59 -6.82
CA LEU A 51 -19.01 -14.98 -6.64
C LEU A 51 -18.54 -14.65 -5.21
N PRO A 52 -17.76 -15.54 -4.56
CA PRO A 52 -17.23 -15.26 -3.23
C PRO A 52 -16.41 -13.97 -3.17
N ILE A 53 -16.57 -13.19 -2.11
CA ILE A 53 -15.93 -11.87 -1.96
C ILE A 53 -14.40 -11.92 -2.14
N LEU A 54 -13.75 -12.93 -1.56
CA LEU A 54 -12.30 -13.13 -1.70
C LEU A 54 -11.90 -13.30 -3.18
N ARG A 55 -12.68 -14.07 -3.95
CA ARG A 55 -12.44 -14.25 -5.38
C ARG A 55 -12.61 -12.93 -6.13
N ASN A 56 -13.63 -12.15 -5.78
CA ASN A 56 -13.88 -10.85 -6.40
C ASN A 56 -12.70 -9.90 -6.17
N LEU A 57 -12.21 -9.82 -4.93
CA LEU A 57 -11.05 -8.99 -4.59
C LEU A 57 -9.79 -9.38 -5.38
N ARG A 58 -9.48 -10.69 -5.48
CA ARG A 58 -8.33 -11.18 -6.26
C ARG A 58 -8.46 -10.82 -7.74
N VAL A 59 -9.62 -11.07 -8.35
CA VAL A 59 -9.90 -10.72 -9.75
C VAL A 59 -9.80 -9.21 -9.99
N LEU A 60 -10.20 -8.40 -9.02
CA LEU A 60 -10.15 -6.95 -9.14
C LEU A 60 -8.77 -6.37 -8.89
N ALA A 61 -7.94 -6.98 -8.03
CA ALA A 61 -6.56 -6.56 -7.80
C ALA A 61 -5.76 -6.58 -9.12
N ASP A 62 -5.89 -7.66 -9.89
CA ASP A 62 -5.15 -7.88 -11.14
C ASP A 62 -5.56 -6.94 -12.30
N GLN A 63 -6.65 -6.17 -12.13
CA GLN A 63 -7.13 -5.26 -13.18
C GLN A 63 -6.50 -3.88 -13.14
N TRP A 64 -5.71 -3.58 -12.12
CA TRP A 64 -5.09 -2.28 -11.94
C TRP A 64 -3.61 -2.34 -12.34
N PRO A 65 -3.06 -1.24 -12.91
CA PRO A 65 -1.63 -1.14 -13.09
C PRO A 65 -0.91 -1.20 -11.72
N PRO A 66 0.36 -1.64 -11.71
CA PRO A 66 1.19 -1.65 -10.52
C PRO A 66 1.17 -0.33 -9.75
N GLY A 67 0.97 -0.45 -8.45
CA GLY A 67 1.04 0.64 -7.49
C GLY A 67 -0.10 0.61 -6.47
N LYS A 68 -0.18 1.69 -5.71
CA LYS A 68 -0.91 1.77 -4.45
C LYS A 68 -2.35 1.24 -4.44
N PHE A 69 -3.10 1.39 -5.54
CA PHE A 69 -4.47 0.87 -5.59
C PHE A 69 -4.50 -0.65 -5.73
N GLN A 70 -3.63 -1.21 -6.57
CA GLN A 70 -3.46 -2.66 -6.67
C GLN A 70 -3.00 -3.23 -5.33
N ASP A 71 -2.00 -2.59 -4.70
CA ASP A 71 -1.45 -3.00 -3.41
C ASP A 71 -2.57 -3.04 -2.35
N ALA A 72 -3.35 -1.94 -2.21
CA ALA A 72 -4.44 -1.87 -1.25
C ALA A 72 -5.53 -2.95 -1.45
N VAL A 73 -5.89 -3.26 -2.70
CA VAL A 73 -6.89 -4.31 -2.99
C VAL A 73 -6.30 -5.70 -2.72
N THR A 74 -5.01 -5.89 -3.00
CA THR A 74 -4.29 -7.15 -2.72
C THR A 74 -4.21 -7.39 -1.22
N ASP A 75 -3.77 -6.39 -0.45
CA ASP A 75 -3.71 -6.42 1.01
C ASP A 75 -5.09 -6.71 1.62
N THR A 76 -6.15 -6.08 1.07
CA THR A 76 -7.53 -6.37 1.50
C THR A 76 -7.90 -7.83 1.26
N ALA A 77 -7.53 -8.39 0.11
CA ALA A 77 -7.78 -9.79 -0.21
C ALA A 77 -7.02 -10.75 0.73
N ASP A 78 -5.75 -10.46 1.02
CA ASP A 78 -4.92 -11.25 1.94
C ASP A 78 -5.56 -11.30 3.34
N LEU A 79 -5.97 -10.16 3.89
CA LEU A 79 -6.57 -10.09 5.22
C LEU A 79 -7.94 -10.79 5.29
N VAL A 80 -8.74 -10.70 4.23
CA VAL A 80 -10.01 -11.44 4.14
C VAL A 80 -9.76 -12.95 4.06
N GLU A 81 -8.70 -13.37 3.36
CA GLU A 81 -8.28 -14.77 3.32
C GLU A 81 -7.83 -15.28 4.70
N GLU A 82 -7.21 -14.42 5.50
CA GLU A 82 -6.88 -14.68 6.91
C GLU A 82 -8.12 -14.69 7.84
N GLY A 83 -9.30 -14.37 7.33
CA GLY A 83 -10.57 -14.40 8.06
C GLY A 83 -10.96 -13.08 8.72
N GLN A 84 -10.31 -11.97 8.38
CA GLN A 84 -10.77 -10.66 8.83
C GLN A 84 -12.07 -10.26 8.10
N PRO A 85 -12.98 -9.51 8.78
CA PRO A 85 -14.08 -8.84 8.10
C PRO A 85 -13.58 -7.93 6.98
N LEU A 86 -14.33 -7.84 5.88
CA LEU A 86 -14.02 -6.98 4.73
C LEU A 86 -13.84 -5.53 5.17
N SER A 87 -14.73 -5.02 6.03
CA SER A 87 -14.63 -3.63 6.50
C SER A 87 -13.34 -3.36 7.29
N ASP A 88 -12.89 -4.33 8.09
CA ASP A 88 -11.64 -4.21 8.84
C ASP A 88 -10.42 -4.32 7.92
N ALA A 89 -10.47 -5.21 6.92
CA ALA A 89 -9.43 -5.32 5.90
C ALA A 89 -9.29 -4.03 5.05
N LEU A 90 -10.40 -3.43 4.64
CA LEU A 90 -10.43 -2.14 3.92
C LEU A 90 -9.85 -1.00 4.77
N ALA A 91 -10.10 -1.01 6.08
CA ALA A 91 -9.63 0.02 7.01
C ALA A 91 -8.10 0.09 7.12
N GLN A 92 -7.38 -0.98 6.74
CA GLN A 92 -5.91 -0.99 6.71
C GLN A 92 -5.32 -0.07 5.63
N ASN A 93 -6.14 0.39 4.67
CA ASN A 93 -5.73 1.24 3.55
C ASN A 93 -6.52 2.57 3.53
N PRO A 94 -6.42 3.43 4.57
CA PRO A 94 -7.25 4.63 4.73
C PRO A 94 -6.99 5.73 3.69
N ASP A 95 -5.88 5.60 2.95
CA ASP A 95 -5.52 6.51 1.87
C ASP A 95 -6.01 6.04 0.48
N VAL A 96 -6.80 4.95 0.46
CA VAL A 96 -7.56 4.42 -0.66
C VAL A 96 -9.05 4.32 -0.32
N PHE A 97 -9.37 3.75 0.85
CA PHE A 97 -10.74 3.58 1.36
C PHE A 97 -10.92 4.49 2.57
N ASP A 98 -11.68 5.57 2.40
CA ASP A 98 -11.92 6.50 3.51
C ASP A 98 -12.88 5.92 4.56
N ASP A 99 -13.00 6.59 5.70
CA ASP A 99 -13.83 6.14 6.81
C ASP A 99 -15.30 5.96 6.40
N LEU A 100 -15.81 6.80 5.50
CA LEU A 100 -17.17 6.69 5.01
C LEU A 100 -17.34 5.39 4.21
N TYR A 101 -16.42 5.09 3.30
CA TYR A 101 -16.42 3.86 2.52
C TYR A 101 -16.39 2.62 3.41
N VAL A 102 -15.47 2.59 4.39
CA VAL A 102 -15.34 1.50 5.36
C VAL A 102 -16.62 1.33 6.17
N ASN A 103 -17.23 2.42 6.63
CA ASN A 103 -18.47 2.35 7.41
C ASN A 103 -19.66 1.85 6.58
N MET A 104 -19.73 2.18 5.29
CA MET A 104 -20.75 1.59 4.41
C MET A 104 -20.53 0.10 4.18
N ALA A 105 -19.29 -0.33 3.95
CA ALA A 105 -18.96 -1.75 3.83
C ALA A 105 -19.34 -2.51 5.11
N ARG A 106 -19.03 -1.94 6.28
CA ARG A 106 -19.39 -2.51 7.59
C ARG A 106 -20.90 -2.66 7.77
N ALA A 107 -21.68 -1.65 7.34
CA ALA A 107 -23.14 -1.71 7.38
C ALA A 107 -23.68 -2.81 6.44
N GLY A 108 -23.11 -2.93 5.23
CA GLY A 108 -23.47 -4.00 4.28
C GLY A 108 -23.17 -5.39 4.83
N GLU A 109 -21.98 -5.58 5.42
CA GLU A 109 -21.58 -6.83 6.09
C GLU A 109 -22.54 -7.21 7.22
N ALA A 110 -22.81 -6.27 8.14
CA ALA A 110 -23.68 -6.51 9.29
C ALA A 110 -25.14 -6.78 8.88
N GLY A 111 -25.59 -6.17 7.78
CA GLY A 111 -26.92 -6.37 7.22
C GLY A 111 -27.07 -7.64 6.37
N GLY A 112 -25.98 -8.32 6.03
CA GLY A 112 -25.99 -9.46 5.12
C GLY A 112 -26.38 -9.10 3.69
N VAL A 113 -26.14 -7.86 3.27
CA VAL A 113 -26.53 -7.27 1.97
C VAL A 113 -25.30 -6.69 1.27
N LEU A 114 -24.22 -7.48 1.22
CA LEU A 114 -23.03 -7.13 0.45
C LEU A 114 -23.22 -7.38 -1.06
N ASP A 115 -24.27 -8.12 -1.44
CA ASP A 115 -24.64 -8.49 -2.81
C ASP A 115 -25.62 -7.52 -3.47
#